data_AF-A0A645EC87-F1
#
_entry.id   AF-A0A645EC87-F1
#
_cell.length_a   1.000
_cell.length_b   1.000
_cell.length_c   1.000
_cell.angle_alpha   90.00
_cell.angle_beta   90.00
_cell.angle_gamma   90.00
#
_symmetry.space_group_name_H-M   'P 1'
#
loop_
_entity.id
_entity.type
_entity.pdbx_description
1 polymer ?
#
loop_
_entity_poly.entity_id
_entity_poly.type
_entity_poly.pdbx_seq_one_letter_code
_entity_poly.pdbx_strand_id
1 'polypeptide(L)' 'MRTGVRMHDLCAIAWLVRPDLFTVKPCFVAVETQGDYTAGTTVVDIEGRMNRPANVQVALEINVAGFQQWVAEVLALAP' A
#
# COMPACT_ATOMS: atom_id res chain seq x y z
N MET A 1 0.22 -14.29 -19.43
CA MET A 1 0.69 -13.12 -18.65
C MET A 1 1.98 -13.52 -17.95
N ARG A 2 3.10 -12.87 -18.23
CA ARG A 2 4.38 -13.13 -17.55
C ARG A 2 4.31 -12.41 -16.20
N THR A 3 4.09 -13.12 -15.10
CA THR A 3 4.02 -12.52 -13.76
C THR A 3 5.44 -12.20 -13.29
N GLY A 4 5.75 -10.92 -13.10
CA GLY A 4 6.99 -10.47 -12.45
C GLY A 4 6.95 -10.67 -10.93
N VAL A 5 8.09 -10.44 -10.27
CA VAL A 5 8.20 -10.50 -8.81
C VAL A 5 7.49 -9.30 -8.16
N ARG A 6 6.79 -9.52 -7.04
CA ARG A 6 6.17 -8.44 -6.25
C ARG A 6 7.22 -7.79 -5.35
N MET A 7 7.37 -6.48 -5.44
CA MET A 7 8.27 -5.70 -4.58
C MET A 7 7.45 -4.96 -3.53
N HIS A 8 7.27 -5.56 -2.36
CA HIS A 8 6.44 -5.00 -1.29
C HIS A 8 7.12 -3.82 -0.60
N ASP A 9 8.34 -4.03 -0.08
CA ASP A 9 9.02 -3.04 0.76
C ASP A 9 9.41 -1.77 0.01
N LEU A 10 9.71 -1.91 -1.28
CA LEU A 10 10.05 -0.77 -2.15
C LEU A 10 8.86 0.20 -2.32
N CYS A 11 7.62 -0.25 -2.14
CA CYS A 11 6.46 0.63 -2.12
C CYS A 11 6.51 1.64 -0.97
N ALA A 12 7.07 1.28 0.19
CA ALA A 12 7.20 2.22 1.30
C ALA A 12 8.16 3.38 0.98
N ILE A 13 9.28 3.08 0.31
CA ILE A 13 10.22 4.11 -0.17
C ILE A 13 9.56 4.94 -1.27
N ALA A 14 8.93 4.29 -2.25
CA ALA A 14 8.25 4.97 -3.35
C ALA A 14 7.16 5.92 -2.85
N TRP A 15 6.40 5.55 -1.82
CA TRP A 15 5.40 6.44 -1.21
C TRP A 15 6.02 7.74 -0.67
N LEU A 16 7.22 7.67 -0.07
CA LEU A 16 7.89 8.85 0.47
C LEU A 16 8.39 9.80 -0.62
N VAL A 17 8.87 9.27 -1.75
CA VAL A 17 9.52 10.09 -2.79
C VAL A 17 8.65 10.39 -3.99
N ARG A 18 7.65 9.54 -4.26
CA ARG A 18 6.74 9.57 -5.42
C ARG A 18 5.31 9.19 -5.01
N PRO A 19 4.67 9.95 -4.10
CA PRO A 19 3.31 9.66 -3.64
C PRO A 19 2.28 9.73 -4.78
N ASP A 20 2.59 10.45 -5.87
CA ASP A 20 1.77 10.55 -7.09
C ASP A 20 1.57 9.19 -7.80
N LEU A 21 2.40 8.19 -7.50
CA LEU A 21 2.24 6.84 -8.04
C LEU A 21 1.09 6.07 -7.40
N PHE A 22 0.55 6.51 -6.26
CA PHE A 22 -0.39 5.73 -5.47
C PHE A 22 -1.78 6.38 -5.42
N THR A 23 -2.81 5.54 -5.44
CA THR A 23 -4.15 5.94 -5.05
C THR A 23 -4.38 5.51 -3.61
N VAL A 24 -4.56 6.49 -2.72
CA VAL A 24 -4.82 6.26 -1.30
C VAL A 24 -6.23 6.66 -0.91
N LYS A 25 -6.77 6.00 0.11
CA LYS A 25 -8.04 6.35 0.74
C LYS A 25 -7.84 6.55 2.25
N PRO A 26 -8.33 7.66 2.83
CA PRO A 26 -8.41 7.78 4.28
C PRO A 26 -9.46 6.80 4.81
N CYS A 27 -9.03 5.87 5.66
CA CYS A 27 -9.88 4.82 6.21
C CYS A 27 -9.69 4.70 7.73
N PHE A 28 -10.71 4.20 8.40
CA PHE A 28 -10.53 3.62 9.72
C PHE A 28 -9.89 2.23 9.55
N VAL A 29 -8.83 1.96 10.32
CA VAL A 29 -8.11 0.68 10.34
C VAL A 29 -7.94 0.20 11.78
N ALA A 30 -8.21 -1.08 12.01
CA ALA A 30 -7.92 -1.77 13.26
C ALA A 30 -7.09 -3.03 13.01
N VAL A 31 -6.38 -3.51 14.03
CA VAL A 31 -5.68 -4.80 14.02
C VAL A 31 -6.46 -5.76 14.90
N GLU A 32 -6.95 -6.86 14.32
CA GLU A 32 -7.64 -7.92 15.06
C GLU A 32 -6.62 -8.75 15.85
N THR A 33 -6.87 -9.00 17.14
CA THR A 33 -5.90 -9.64 18.04
C THR A 33 -6.50 -10.75 18.91
N GLN A 34 -7.81 -10.99 18.83
CA GLN A 34 -8.55 -11.89 19.71
C GLN A 34 -9.31 -13.00 18.97
N GLY A 35 -9.70 -12.80 17.71
CA GLY A 35 -10.53 -13.77 16.97
C GLY A 35 -9.80 -15.07 16.60
N ASP A 36 -10.49 -16.20 16.72
CA ASP A 36 -9.96 -17.54 16.42
C ASP A 36 -9.44 -17.71 14.99
N TYR A 37 -10.03 -17.01 14.02
CA TYR A 37 -9.73 -17.18 12.60
C TYR A 37 -9.06 -15.97 11.95
N THR A 38 -9.01 -14.83 12.63
CA THR A 38 -8.64 -13.54 12.02
C THR A 38 -7.60 -12.75 12.81
N ALA A 39 -7.03 -13.31 13.88
CA ALA A 39 -5.92 -12.68 14.59
C ALA A 39 -4.78 -12.30 13.62
N GLY A 40 -4.30 -11.06 13.72
CA GLY A 40 -3.30 -10.46 12.83
C GLY A 40 -3.88 -9.72 11.62
N THR A 41 -5.18 -9.79 11.36
CA THR A 41 -5.80 -9.09 10.23
C THR A 41 -5.82 -7.58 10.45
N THR A 42 -5.37 -6.83 9.45
CA THR A 42 -5.63 -5.38 9.34
C THR A 42 -7.04 -5.18 8.78
N VAL A 43 -8.00 -4.95 9.66
CA VAL A 43 -9.39 -4.69 9.29
C VAL A 43 -9.51 -3.24 8.79
N VAL A 44 -9.75 -3.08 7.50
CA VAL A 44 -9.86 -1.76 6.85
C VAL A 44 -11.32 -1.46 6.51
N ASP A 45 -11.84 -0.35 7.02
CA ASP A 45 -13.17 0.14 6.66
C ASP A 45 -13.15 0.92 5.34
N ILE A 46 -12.99 0.19 4.23
CA ILE A 46 -12.90 0.82 2.89
C ILE A 46 -14.21 1.52 2.54
N GLU A 47 -15.36 0.98 2.93
CA GLU A 47 -16.68 1.52 2.57
C GLU A 47 -17.25 2.49 3.61
N GLY A 48 -16.57 2.71 4.73
CA GLY A 48 -16.99 3.64 5.78
C GLY A 48 -18.20 3.14 6.60
N ARG A 49 -18.40 1.83 6.69
CA ARG A 49 -19.58 1.23 7.34
C ARG A 49 -19.50 1.25 8.86
N MET A 50 -18.32 1.43 9.45
CA MET A 50 -18.13 1.41 10.90
C MET A 50 -18.38 2.77 11.56
N ASN A 51 -18.58 3.85 10.78
CA ASN A 51 -18.81 5.21 11.28
C ASN A 51 -17.73 5.68 12.28
N ARG A 52 -16.47 5.27 12.08
CA ARG A 52 -15.32 5.72 12.90
C ARG A 52 -14.47 6.71 12.11
N PRO A 53 -13.80 7.67 12.78
CA PRO A 53 -12.86 8.56 12.11
C PRO A 53 -11.72 7.78 11.45
N ALA A 54 -11.30 8.24 10.27
CA ALA A 54 -10.12 7.68 9.62
C ALA A 54 -8.86 7.93 10.45
N ASN A 55 -7.98 6.93 10.51
CA ASN A 55 -6.70 6.99 11.24
C ASN A 55 -5.49 6.66 10.35
N VAL A 56 -5.71 6.17 9.13
CA VAL A 56 -4.65 5.76 8.19
C VAL A 56 -5.02 6.16 6.76
N GLN A 57 -4.01 6.50 5.94
CA GLN A 57 -4.14 6.54 4.48
C GLN A 57 -3.78 5.17 3.92
N VAL A 58 -4.77 4.43 3.42
CA VAL A 58 -4.56 3.08 2.88
C VAL A 58 -4.31 3.17 1.38
N ALA A 59 -3.16 2.65 0.92
CA ALA A 59 -2.86 2.53 -0.50
C ALA A 59 -3.66 1.36 -1.11
N LEU A 60 -4.52 1.69 -2.08
CA LEU A 60 -5.40 0.73 -2.74
C LEU A 60 -4.92 0.40 -4.16
N GLU A 61 -4.27 1.35 -4.83
CA GLU A 61 -3.73 1.16 -6.17
C GLU A 61 -2.35 1.81 -6.32
N ILE A 62 -1.62 1.34 -7.33
CA ILE A 62 -0.33 1.89 -7.75
C ILE A 62 -0.27 1.95 -9.28
N ASN A 63 0.26 3.04 -9.83
CA ASN A 63 0.66 3.13 -11.23
C ASN A 63 1.88 2.22 -11.46
N VAL A 64 1.62 0.98 -11.84
CA VAL A 64 2.65 -0.06 -12.01
C VAL A 64 3.70 0.34 -13.06
N ALA A 65 3.28 0.92 -14.18
CA ALA A 65 4.22 1.33 -15.24
C ALA A 65 5.12 2.48 -14.77
N GLY A 66 4.54 3.49 -14.11
CA GLY A 66 5.31 4.59 -13.52
C GLY A 66 6.27 4.13 -12.42
N PHE A 67 5.84 3.19 -11.59
CA PHE A 67 6.69 2.58 -10.57
C PHE A 67 7.86 1.81 -11.20
N GLN A 68 7.61 0.96 -12.20
CA GLN A 68 8.67 0.20 -12.89
C GLN A 68 9.72 1.11 -13.53
N GLN A 69 9.27 2.18 -14.18
CA GLN A 69 10.17 3.18 -14.78
C GLN A 69 11.04 3.84 -13.71
N TRP A 70 10.42 4.32 -12.62
CA TRP A 70 11.14 4.96 -11.51
C TRP A 70 12.16 4.02 -10.86
N VAL A 71 11.80 2.75 -10.62
CA VAL A 71 12.73 1.77 -10.04
C VAL A 71 13.93 1.53 -10.96
N ALA A 72 13.70 1.40 -12.26
CA ALA A 72 14.80 1.21 -13.22
C ALA A 72 15.76 2.41 -13.23
N GLU A 73 15.23 3.63 -13.17
CA GLU A 73 16.03 4.87 -13.08
C GLU A 73 16.87 4.91 -11.79
N VAL A 74 16.28 4.57 -10.64
CA VAL A 74 16.98 4.56 -9.36
C VAL A 74 18.07 3.50 -9.32
N LEU A 75 17.78 2.28 -9.79
CA LEU A 75 18.75 1.18 -9.81
C LEU A 75 19.92 1.46 -10.76
N ALA A 76 19.70 2.20 -11.84
CA ALA A 76 20.78 2.61 -12.75
C ALA A 76 21.80 3.57 -12.10
N LEU A 77 21.43 4.19 -10.97
CA LEU A 77 22.32 5.05 -10.16
C LEU A 77 23.04 4.27 -9.06
N ALA A 78 22.72 2.99 -8.85
CA ALA A 78 23.39 2.18 -7.85
C ALA A 78 24.84 1.91 -8.27
N PRO A 79 25.81 2.02 -7.33
CA PRO A 79 27.22 1.76 -7.60
C PRO A 79 27.53 0.29 -7.91
#